data_AF-A0A3S5JDN4-F1
#
_entry.id   AF-A0A3S5JDN4-F1
#
_cell.length_a   1.000
_cell.length_b   1.000
_cell.length_c   1.000
_cell.angle_alpha   90.00
_cell.angle_beta   90.00
_cell.angle_gamma   90.00
#
_symmetry.space_group_name_H-M   'P 1'
#
loop_
_entity.id
_entity.type
_entity.pdbx_description
1 polymer ?
#
loop_
_entity_poly.entity_id
_entity_poly.type
_entity_poly.pdbx_seq_one_letter_code
_entity_poly.pdbx_strand_id
1 'polypeptide(L)'
;MSIARTRYGHQLSLKSVISFFVLAQAVALPVRAQETAPPIEWRRWNKKLFADAKQTKRDIILDLNAKLRHWRHFMEKRAHAHPDVRRMINTGYLAAKVDQDTTPDIATRYGDWGWMS
;
A
#
# COMPACT_ATOMS: atom_id res chain seq x y z
N MET A 1 -15.55 -69.17 37.78
CA MET A 1 -14.56 -68.12 38.06
C MET A 1 -14.24 -67.39 36.77
N SER A 2 -14.36 -66.07 36.82
CA SER A 2 -14.19 -65.08 35.74
C SER A 2 -12.73 -64.84 35.42
N ILE A 3 -12.35 -64.76 34.13
CA ILE A 3 -11.24 -63.89 33.72
C ILE A 3 -11.56 -63.26 32.34
N ALA A 4 -11.72 -61.94 32.37
CA ALA A 4 -11.69 -60.99 31.26
C ALA A 4 -10.28 -60.99 30.58
N ARG A 5 -9.92 -60.30 29.50
CA ARG A 5 -10.45 -59.11 28.81
C ARG A 5 -9.65 -58.99 27.49
N THR A 6 -10.37 -58.77 26.40
CA THR A 6 -10.08 -57.90 25.24
C THR A 6 -8.64 -57.73 24.70
N ARG A 7 -8.45 -58.18 23.46
CA ARG A 7 -7.34 -57.78 22.56
C ARG A 7 -7.46 -56.29 22.22
N TYR A 8 -6.43 -55.50 22.53
CA TYR A 8 -6.29 -54.12 22.07
C TYR A 8 -5.88 -54.11 20.59
N GLY A 9 -6.80 -53.71 19.71
CA GLY A 9 -6.52 -53.39 18.32
C GLY A 9 -6.17 -51.92 18.18
N HIS A 10 -4.91 -51.60 17.91
CA HIS A 10 -4.51 -50.28 17.41
C HIS A 10 -4.49 -50.30 15.88
N GLN A 11 -5.67 -50.28 15.26
CA GLN A 11 -5.80 -49.83 13.87
C GLN A 11 -6.01 -48.31 13.89
N LEU A 12 -4.91 -47.57 13.83
CA LEU A 12 -4.97 -46.15 13.48
C LEU A 12 -5.36 -46.07 12.00
N SER A 13 -6.58 -45.59 11.73
CA SER A 13 -7.10 -45.45 10.37
C SER A 13 -6.24 -44.48 9.57
N LEU A 14 -5.83 -44.90 8.37
CA LEU A 14 -5.03 -44.11 7.42
C LEU A 14 -5.67 -42.75 7.09
N LYS A 15 -7.00 -42.63 7.23
CA LYS A 15 -7.74 -41.37 7.08
C LYS A 15 -7.36 -40.31 8.13
N SER A 16 -7.04 -40.72 9.36
CA SER A 16 -6.68 -39.81 10.46
C SER A 16 -5.28 -39.23 10.28
N VAL A 17 -4.34 -39.98 9.68
CA VAL A 17 -2.99 -39.50 9.40
C VAL A 17 -3.00 -38.48 8.25
N ILE A 18 -3.80 -38.72 7.22
CA ILE A 18 -3.94 -37.83 6.07
C ILE A 18 -4.66 -36.52 6.47
N SER A 19 -5.69 -36.58 7.31
CA SER A 19 -6.36 -35.37 7.83
C SER A 19 -5.44 -34.46 8.65
N PHE A 20 -4.50 -35.02 9.40
CA PHE A 20 -3.50 -34.21 10.12
C PHE A 20 -2.50 -33.54 9.16
N PHE A 21 -2.17 -34.20 8.05
CA PHE A 21 -1.23 -33.68 7.06
C PHE A 21 -1.82 -32.53 6.21
N VAL A 22 -3.13 -32.58 5.91
CA VAL A 22 -3.83 -31.53 5.14
C VAL A 22 -4.05 -30.27 5.97
N LEU A 23 -4.27 -30.38 7.29
CA LEU A 23 -4.46 -29.21 8.16
C LEU A 23 -3.17 -28.41 8.39
N ALA A 24 -2.01 -29.05 8.26
CA ALA A 24 -0.71 -28.42 8.47
C ALA A 24 -0.24 -27.53 7.30
N GLN A 25 -0.85 -27.64 6.11
CA GLN A 25 -0.43 -26.86 4.93
C GLN A 25 -1.12 -25.49 4.80
N ALA A 26 -2.06 -25.15 5.69
CA ALA A 26 -2.89 -23.95 5.53
C ALA A 26 -2.37 -22.70 6.29
N VAL A 27 -1.22 -22.75 6.96
CA VAL A 27 -0.75 -21.64 7.82
C VAL A 27 0.63 -21.12 7.39
N ALA A 28 0.73 -20.69 6.14
CA ALA A 28 1.83 -19.84 5.69
C ALA A 28 1.31 -18.85 4.63
N LEU A 29 0.37 -17.98 5.03
CA LEU A 29 0.19 -16.74 4.30
C LEU A 29 1.52 -15.97 4.44
N PRO A 30 2.17 -15.58 3.35
CA PRO A 30 3.36 -14.76 3.46
C PRO A 30 2.90 -13.43 4.03
N VAL A 31 3.17 -13.19 5.32
CA VAL A 31 3.17 -11.83 5.87
C VAL A 31 4.25 -11.13 5.07
N ARG A 32 3.84 -10.33 4.08
CA ARG A 32 4.74 -9.42 3.40
C ARG A 32 5.28 -8.51 4.49
N ALA A 33 6.54 -8.73 4.86
CA ALA A 33 7.28 -7.79 5.65
C ALA A 33 7.03 -6.41 5.04
N GLN A 34 6.57 -5.48 5.85
CA GLN A 34 6.19 -4.15 5.39
C GLN A 34 7.48 -3.40 5.06
N GLU A 35 8.01 -3.72 3.89
CA GLU A 35 9.27 -3.18 3.39
C GLU A 35 9.11 -1.67 3.33
N THR A 36 9.98 -0.97 4.06
CA THR A 36 9.94 0.47 4.20
C THR A 36 10.25 1.10 2.85
N ALA A 37 9.21 1.40 2.08
CA ALA A 37 9.37 2.14 0.83
C ALA A 37 9.96 3.53 1.14
N PRO A 38 10.91 4.01 0.31
CA PRO A 38 11.46 5.35 0.47
C PRO A 38 10.35 6.39 0.43
N PRO A 39 10.52 7.55 1.11
CA PRO A 39 9.53 8.61 1.04
C PRO A 39 9.29 9.04 -0.41
N ILE A 40 8.11 9.62 -0.66
CA ILE A 40 7.79 10.16 -1.99
C ILE A 40 8.78 11.28 -2.32
N GLU A 41 9.38 11.21 -3.51
CA GLU A 41 10.27 12.24 -4.02
C GLU A 41 9.44 13.44 -4.54
N TRP A 42 9.10 14.35 -3.62
CA TRP A 42 8.34 15.55 -3.97
C TRP A 42 9.20 16.55 -4.74
N ARG A 43 8.80 16.85 -5.97
CA ARG A 43 9.46 17.83 -6.84
C ARG A 43 8.70 19.15 -6.86
N ARG A 44 9.44 20.22 -7.17
CA ARG A 44 8.86 21.55 -7.37
C ARG A 44 8.11 21.59 -8.70
N TRP A 45 6.93 22.22 -8.70
CA TRP A 45 6.20 22.52 -9.92
C TRP A 45 6.94 23.58 -10.75
N ASN A 46 7.64 23.14 -11.80
CA ASN A 46 8.43 24.02 -12.67
C ASN A 46 8.63 23.38 -14.06
N LYS A 47 9.20 24.15 -15.00
CA LYS A 47 9.48 23.68 -16.36
C LYS A 47 10.39 22.43 -16.41
N LYS A 48 11.30 22.27 -15.44
CA LYS A 48 12.18 21.11 -15.35
C LYS A 48 11.38 19.83 -15.10
N LEU A 49 10.41 19.86 -14.19
CA LEU A 49 9.54 18.71 -13.92
C LEU A 49 8.84 18.22 -15.20
N PHE A 50 8.30 19.13 -16.00
CA PHE A 50 7.65 18.76 -17.28
C PHE A 50 8.63 18.24 -18.32
N ALA A 51 9.85 18.79 -18.36
CA ALA A 51 10.90 18.27 -19.24
C ALA A 51 11.31 16.85 -18.83
N ASP A 52 11.52 16.62 -17.52
CA ASP A 52 11.82 15.31 -16.96
C ASP A 52 10.68 14.31 -17.24
N ALA A 53 9.42 14.72 -17.11
CA ALA A 53 8.25 13.88 -17.40
C ALA A 53 8.25 13.41 -18.87
N LYS A 54 8.49 14.33 -19.80
CA LYS A 54 8.60 14.01 -21.24
C LYS A 54 9.78 13.08 -21.53
N GLN A 55 10.93 13.32 -20.90
CA GLN A 55 12.13 12.52 -21.10
C GLN A 55 11.98 11.10 -20.55
N THR A 56 11.41 10.98 -19.35
CA THR A 56 11.24 9.70 -18.64
C THR A 56 9.98 8.95 -19.08
N LYS A 57 9.10 9.58 -19.87
CA LYS A 57 7.78 9.06 -20.25
C LYS A 57 6.94 8.65 -19.05
N ARG A 58 7.02 9.46 -17.98
CA ARG A 58 6.27 9.26 -16.74
C ARG A 58 5.29 10.40 -16.57
N ASP A 59 4.09 10.08 -16.14
CA ASP A 59 3.07 11.08 -15.84
C ASP A 59 3.41 11.82 -14.53
N ILE A 60 2.91 13.04 -14.42
CA ILE A 60 3.04 13.85 -13.21
C ILE A 60 1.81 13.61 -12.35
N ILE A 61 2.03 13.23 -11.08
CA ILE A 61 0.98 13.28 -10.06
C ILE A 61 1.11 14.58 -9.28
N LEU A 62 0.06 15.40 -9.30
CA LEU A 62 0.00 16.67 -8.60
C LEU A 62 -0.79 16.48 -7.31
N ASP A 63 -0.20 16.86 -6.18
CA ASP A 63 -0.86 16.97 -4.88
C ASP A 63 -1.08 18.45 -4.57
N LEU A 64 -2.29 18.95 -4.89
CA LEU A 64 -2.69 20.34 -4.69
C LEU A 64 -3.33 20.51 -3.30
N ASN A 65 -2.54 20.98 -2.34
CA ASN A 65 -2.95 21.08 -0.94
C ASN A 65 -3.49 22.46 -0.56
N ALA A 66 -4.34 22.47 0.47
CA ALA A 66 -4.96 23.62 1.11
C ALA A 66 -4.51 23.78 2.56
N LYS A 67 -4.60 24.96 3.16
CA LYS A 67 -4.41 25.13 4.61
C LYS A 67 -5.45 24.45 5.50
N LEU A 68 -6.57 23.92 4.97
CA LEU A 68 -7.56 23.22 5.79
C LEU A 68 -6.94 21.95 6.44
N ARG A 69 -6.60 22.10 7.73
CA ARG A 69 -5.75 21.18 8.49
C ARG A 69 -6.28 19.75 8.61
N HIS A 70 -7.60 19.55 8.56
CA HIS A 70 -8.20 18.26 8.89
C HIS A 70 -7.87 17.18 7.86
N TRP A 71 -7.95 17.53 6.56
CA TRP A 71 -7.77 16.57 5.48
C TRP A 71 -6.29 16.41 5.08
N ARG A 72 -5.50 17.50 5.15
CA ARG A 72 -4.03 17.46 4.98
C ARG A 72 -3.36 16.44 5.91
N HIS A 73 -3.78 16.42 7.18
CA HIS A 73 -3.26 15.47 8.16
C HIS A 73 -3.54 14.02 7.79
N PHE A 74 -4.72 13.73 7.23
CA PHE A 74 -5.09 12.40 6.80
C PHE A 74 -4.23 11.93 5.62
N MET A 75 -4.06 12.77 4.59
CA MET A 75 -3.24 12.42 3.43
C MET A 75 -1.77 12.24 3.80
N GLU A 76 -1.20 13.14 4.60
CA GLU A 76 0.21 13.03 4.98
C GLU A 76 0.49 11.87 5.94
N LYS A 77 -0.37 11.65 6.94
CA LYS A 77 -0.11 10.62 7.96
C LYS A 77 -0.58 9.22 7.60
N ARG A 78 -1.53 9.08 6.66
CA ARG A 78 -2.02 7.75 6.25
C ARG A 78 -1.67 7.44 4.81
N ALA A 79 -2.14 8.21 3.84
CA ALA A 79 -1.98 7.87 2.43
C ALA A 79 -0.51 7.94 1.98
N HIS A 80 0.16 9.09 2.15
CA HIS A 80 1.56 9.29 1.78
C HIS A 80 2.55 8.57 2.70
N ALA A 81 2.08 8.09 3.86
CA ALA A 81 2.86 7.27 4.76
C ALA A 81 2.81 5.78 4.40
N HIS A 82 1.79 5.33 3.66
CA HIS A 82 1.61 3.93 3.33
C HIS A 82 2.70 3.46 2.35
N PRO A 83 3.45 2.40 2.66
CA PRO A 83 4.59 1.97 1.84
C PRO A 83 4.19 1.58 0.42
N ASP A 84 3.01 0.97 0.23
CA ASP A 84 2.55 0.61 -1.12
C ASP A 84 2.20 1.84 -1.97
N VAL A 85 1.64 2.88 -1.36
CA VAL A 85 1.35 4.15 -2.05
C VAL A 85 2.65 4.82 -2.45
N ARG A 86 3.64 4.88 -1.54
CA ARG A 86 4.97 5.40 -1.83
C ARG A 86 5.64 4.65 -2.97
N ARG A 87 5.56 3.32 -2.97
CA ARG A 87 6.13 2.46 -4.01
C ARG A 87 5.47 2.72 -5.36
N MET A 88 4.13 2.77 -5.39
CA MET A 88 3.37 3.06 -6.60
C MET A 88 3.72 4.45 -7.17
N ILE A 89 3.77 5.48 -6.32
CA ILE A 89 4.09 6.84 -6.74
C ILE A 89 5.53 6.92 -7.26
N ASN A 90 6.50 6.43 -6.48
CA ASN A 90 7.92 6.53 -6.85
C ASN A 90 8.28 5.71 -8.10
N THR A 91 7.53 4.66 -8.42
CA THR A 91 7.76 3.84 -9.62
C THR A 91 7.03 4.38 -10.85
N GLY A 92 5.77 4.82 -10.69
CA GLY A 92 4.92 5.24 -11.81
C GLY A 92 5.06 6.72 -12.19
N TYR A 93 5.24 7.60 -11.20
CA TYR A 93 4.92 9.03 -11.38
C TYR A 93 6.04 9.96 -10.95
N LEU A 94 6.09 11.13 -11.58
CA LEU A 94 6.85 12.25 -11.03
C LEU A 94 5.93 13.04 -10.11
N ALA A 95 6.16 12.98 -8.80
CA ALA A 95 5.30 13.62 -7.81
C ALA A 95 5.64 15.10 -7.62
N ALA A 96 4.63 15.95 -7.58
CA ALA A 96 4.75 17.35 -7.23
C ALA A 96 3.72 17.74 -6.17
N LYS A 97 4.13 18.54 -5.18
CA LYS A 97 3.24 19.10 -4.17
C LYS A 97 3.18 20.61 -4.32
N VAL A 98 1.98 21.18 -4.34
CA VAL A 98 1.75 22.62 -4.46
C VAL A 98 0.80 23.08 -3.36
N ASP A 99 1.11 24.21 -2.72
CA ASP A 99 0.19 24.87 -1.80
C ASP A 99 -0.59 25.95 -2.56
N GLN A 100 -1.88 25.69 -2.76
CA GLN A 100 -2.75 26.51 -3.59
C GLN A 100 -2.99 27.91 -3.01
N ASP A 101 -2.90 28.07 -1.69
CA ASP A 101 -3.06 29.37 -1.03
C ASP A 101 -1.90 30.31 -1.37
N THR A 102 -0.77 29.75 -1.82
CA THR A 102 0.43 30.49 -2.24
C THR A 102 0.64 30.48 -3.75
N THR A 103 -0.20 29.76 -4.51
CA THR A 103 -0.03 29.56 -5.96
C THR A 103 -1.40 29.56 -6.66
N PRO A 104 -2.08 30.73 -6.71
CA PRO A 104 -3.46 30.85 -7.21
C PRO A 104 -3.60 30.57 -8.70
N ASP A 105 -2.54 30.72 -9.48
CA ASP A 105 -2.48 30.39 -10.90
C ASP A 105 -2.65 28.88 -11.15
N ILE A 106 -2.01 28.04 -10.33
CA ILE A 106 -2.16 26.58 -10.39
C ILE A 106 -3.51 26.18 -9.81
N ALA A 107 -3.91 26.81 -8.70
CA ALA A 107 -5.21 26.59 -8.06
C ALA A 107 -6.37 26.79 -9.04
N THR A 108 -6.35 27.88 -9.80
CA THR A 108 -7.39 28.19 -10.79
C THR A 108 -7.42 27.19 -11.93
N ARG A 109 -6.26 26.65 -12.31
CA ARG A 109 -6.14 25.74 -13.47
C ARG A 109 -6.58 24.31 -13.16
N TYR A 110 -6.36 23.84 -11.93
CA TYR A 110 -6.58 22.43 -11.56
C TYR A 110 -7.56 22.25 -10.40
N GLY A 111 -7.94 23.31 -9.68
CA GLY A 111 -8.79 23.25 -8.48
C GLY A 111 -10.29 23.10 -8.74
N ASP A 112 -10.74 23.25 -9.99
CA ASP A 112 -12.17 23.11 -10.37
C ASP A 112 -12.73 21.71 -10.08
N TRP A 113 -11.86 20.70 -9.94
CA TRP A 113 -12.24 19.29 -9.73
C TRP A 113 -12.39 18.91 -8.25
N GLY A 114 -12.38 19.89 -7.34
CA GLY A 114 -12.50 19.69 -5.91
C GLY A 114 -11.15 19.62 -5.19
N TRP A 115 -11.20 19.71 -3.86
CA TRP A 115 -10.01 19.71 -3.01
C TRP A 115 -9.45 18.28 -2.90
N MET A 116 -8.15 18.08 -3.19
CA MET A 116 -7.43 16.80 -3.34
C MET A 116 -7.56 16.07 -4.70
N SER A 117 -7.61 16.82 -5.79
CA SER A 117 -7.36 16.31 -7.15
C SER A 117 -5.88 16.24 -7.49
#